data_AF-A0AAW2TEZ9-F1
#
_entry.id   AF-A0AAW2TEZ9-F1
#
_cell.length_a   1.000
_cell.length_b   1.000
_cell.length_c   1.000
_cell.angle_alpha   90.00
_cell.angle_beta   90.00
_cell.angle_gamma   90.00
#
_symmetry.space_group_name_H-M   'P 1'
#
loop_
_entity.id
_entity.type
_entity.pdbx_description
1 polymer ?
#
loop_
_entity_poly.entity_id
_entity_poly.type
_entity_poly.pdbx_seq_one_letter_code
_entity_poly.pdbx_strand_id
1 'polypeptide(L)'
;MVQEICRDIKKLDFAKKHITTTITALHRLTMLVSAVEQLQVMASKRQYKEAAAQLEAVNQLCSHFDAYRDNSKITELKDRFKSIKRILKSHVFSDFSSLGTGKETEEANYLQQLSDACLLVDALEPSVREDSVKNFCSRELTSYQQIFEGAELAKLDKTERRYAWIKRRLRTNEEIWKIFPPSWHVPYLLCIQFCKLTRTQLEETLSNLNEKPDVGTLLLALQRTLEFEEELAEKFGAGSGSRESGNDIGESNSENSNQAVSDIRKKYEKKLAANRTNENEA
;
A
#
# COMPACT_ATOMS: atom_id res chain seq x y z
N MET A 1 21.30 49.81 46.20
CA MET A 1 22.06 50.28 45.01
C MET A 1 22.42 49.15 44.03
N VAL A 2 23.49 48.36 44.22
CA VAL A 2 23.90 47.36 43.21
C VAL A 2 22.84 46.27 42.96
N GLN A 3 22.20 45.76 44.01
CA GLN A 3 21.13 44.76 43.88
C GLN A 3 19.89 45.28 43.14
N GLU A 4 19.58 46.58 43.27
CA GLU A 4 18.45 47.20 42.56
C GLU A 4 18.75 47.35 41.07
N ILE A 5 19.97 47.75 40.72
CA ILE A 5 20.45 47.81 39.33
C ILE A 5 20.39 46.42 38.69
N CYS A 6 20.85 45.37 39.38
CA CYS A 6 20.76 43.99 38.87
C CYS A 6 19.31 43.51 38.72
N ARG A 7 18.39 43.94 39.59
CA ARG A 7 16.96 43.62 39.47
C ARG A 7 16.34 44.28 38.25
N ASP A 8 16.69 45.54 37.99
CA ASP A 8 16.13 46.29 36.87
C ASP A 8 16.72 45.82 35.52
N ILE A 9 18.00 45.44 35.48
CA ILE A 9 18.61 44.74 34.33
C ILE A 9 17.87 43.43 34.04
N LYS A 10 17.61 42.60 35.06
CA LYS A 10 16.84 41.36 34.87
C LYS A 10 15.45 41.62 34.32
N LYS A 11 14.73 42.63 34.81
CA LYS A 11 13.42 43.02 34.28
C LYS A 11 13.49 43.42 32.81
N LEU A 12 14.51 44.19 32.43
CA LEU A 12 14.75 44.58 31.04
C LEU A 12 15.02 43.36 30.15
N ASP A 13 15.83 42.41 30.63
CA ASP A 13 16.11 41.17 29.92
C ASP A 13 14.87 40.30 29.74
N PHE A 14 14.03 40.18 30.77
CA PHE A 14 12.74 39.50 30.65
C PHE A 14 11.84 40.20 29.63
N ALA A 15 11.72 41.53 29.69
CA ALA A 15 10.93 42.29 28.74
C ALA A 15 11.43 42.09 27.30
N LYS A 16 12.75 42.18 27.07
CA LYS A 16 13.37 41.92 25.77
C LYS A 16 13.06 40.52 25.28
N LYS A 17 13.26 39.50 26.13
CA LYS A 17 12.98 38.10 25.79
C LYS A 17 11.50 37.87 25.43
N HIS A 18 10.58 38.42 26.22
CA HIS A 18 9.15 38.30 25.95
C HIS A 18 8.77 38.98 24.63
N ILE A 19 9.25 40.20 24.39
CA ILE A 19 9.01 40.92 23.14
C ILE A 19 9.55 40.14 21.93
N THR A 20 10.80 39.67 21.99
CA THR A 20 11.39 38.88 20.90
C THR A 20 10.60 37.59 20.65
N THR A 21 10.16 36.92 21.72
CA THR A 21 9.34 35.71 21.62
C THR A 21 8.00 36.01 20.95
N THR A 22 7.32 37.07 21.36
CA THR A 22 6.04 37.49 20.79
C THR A 22 6.16 37.89 19.33
N ILE A 23 7.19 38.66 18.96
CA ILE A 23 7.45 39.03 17.55
C ILE A 23 7.68 37.78 16.70
N THR A 24 8.49 36.84 17.19
CA THR A 24 8.78 35.59 16.47
C THR A 24 7.52 34.73 16.32
N ALA A 25 6.69 34.63 17.36
CA ALA A 25 5.44 33.88 17.33
C ALA A 25 4.43 34.50 16.36
N LEU A 26 4.27 35.83 16.37
CA LEU A 26 3.41 36.55 15.43
C LEU A 26 3.89 36.37 13.98
N HIS A 27 5.19 36.50 13.73
CA HIS A 27 5.74 36.29 12.39
C HIS A 27 5.48 34.87 11.88
N ARG A 28 5.72 33.84 12.71
CA ARG A 28 5.41 32.44 12.37
C ARG A 28 3.93 32.22 12.14
N LEU A 29 3.05 32.94 12.84
CA LEU A 29 1.61 32.84 12.66
C LEU A 29 1.20 33.43 11.31
N THR A 30 1.75 34.59 10.94
CA THR A 30 1.56 35.15 9.60
C THR A 30 2.04 34.19 8.52
N MET A 31 3.22 33.60 8.69
CA MET A 31 3.73 32.56 7.77
C MET A 31 2.78 31.37 7.67
N LEU A 32 2.26 30.87 8.79
CA LEU A 32 1.33 29.74 8.82
C LEU A 32 0.03 30.05 8.07
N VAL A 33 -0.56 31.23 8.28
CA VAL A 33 -1.78 31.66 7.57
C VAL A 33 -1.53 31.68 6.05
N SER A 34 -0.47 32.37 5.61
CA SER A 34 -0.12 32.42 4.19
C SER A 34 0.18 31.04 3.61
N ALA A 35 0.85 30.17 4.38
CA ALA A 35 1.20 28.84 3.92
C ALA A 35 -0.03 27.94 3.73
N VAL A 36 -1.02 28.04 4.63
CA VAL A 36 -2.31 27.33 4.53
C VAL A 36 -3.12 27.82 3.32
N GLU A 37 -3.15 29.13 3.06
CA GLU A 37 -3.81 29.71 1.88
C GLU A 37 -3.17 29.23 0.58
N GLN A 38 -1.83 29.23 0.51
CA GLN A 38 -1.09 28.70 -0.65
C GLN A 38 -1.36 27.22 -0.86
N LEU A 39 -1.37 26.42 0.21
CA LEU A 39 -1.66 24.99 0.13
C LEU A 39 -3.09 24.75 -0.40
N GLN A 40 -4.06 25.58 -0.01
CA GLN A 40 -5.42 25.50 -0.53
C GLN A 40 -5.48 25.76 -2.04
N VAL A 41 -4.73 26.75 -2.54
CA VAL A 41 -4.63 27.04 -3.98
C VAL A 41 -3.96 25.86 -4.72
N MET A 42 -2.84 25.34 -4.22
CA MET A 42 -2.16 24.18 -4.81
C MET A 42 -3.05 22.93 -4.84
N ALA A 43 -3.84 22.71 -3.78
CA ALA A 43 -4.81 21.63 -3.71
C ALA A 43 -5.92 21.76 -4.76
N SER A 44 -6.39 22.98 -5.03
CA SER A 44 -7.40 23.24 -6.06
C SER A 44 -6.87 23.02 -7.48
N LYS A 45 -5.59 23.31 -7.71
CA LYS A 45 -4.90 23.14 -9.00
C LYS A 45 -4.32 21.74 -9.21
N ARG A 46 -4.43 20.84 -8.22
CA ARG A 46 -3.85 19.48 -8.24
C ARG A 46 -2.32 19.47 -8.47
N GLN A 47 -1.60 20.49 -7.98
CA GLN A 47 -0.15 20.54 -8.04
C GLN A 47 0.45 19.69 -6.90
N TYR A 48 0.40 18.37 -7.03
CA TYR A 48 0.71 17.44 -5.93
C TYR A 48 2.14 17.55 -5.38
N LYS A 49 3.12 17.76 -6.27
CA LYS A 49 4.53 17.92 -5.88
C LYS A 49 4.77 19.14 -4.99
N GLU A 50 4.24 20.30 -5.40
CA GLU A 50 4.34 21.54 -4.62
C GLU A 50 3.51 21.43 -3.33
N ALA A 51 2.31 20.84 -3.41
CA ALA A 51 1.46 20.62 -2.26
C ALA A 51 2.12 19.73 -1.20
N ALA A 52 2.89 18.72 -1.60
CA ALA A 52 3.62 17.84 -0.68
C ALA A 52 4.65 18.62 0.15
N ALA A 53 5.51 19.41 -0.52
CA ALA A 53 6.51 20.24 0.15
C ALA A 53 5.86 21.29 1.07
N GLN A 54 4.80 21.94 0.59
CA GLN A 54 4.07 22.94 1.36
C GLN A 54 3.36 22.32 2.57
N LEU A 55 2.81 21.12 2.43
CA LEU A 55 2.13 20.41 3.52
C LEU A 55 3.12 20.06 4.65
N GLU A 56 4.33 19.64 4.31
CA GLU A 56 5.39 19.40 5.29
C GLU A 56 5.77 20.69 6.04
N ALA A 57 5.95 21.80 5.32
CA ALA A 57 6.24 23.11 5.91
C ALA A 57 5.11 23.58 6.86
N VAL A 58 3.85 23.43 6.45
CA VAL A 58 2.68 23.77 7.30
C VAL A 58 2.62 22.86 8.53
N ASN A 59 2.98 21.58 8.40
CA ASN A 59 3.00 20.64 9.52
C ASN A 59 4.08 21.02 10.56
N GLN A 60 5.29 21.40 10.11
CA GLN A 60 6.35 21.92 10.96
C GLN A 60 5.92 23.21 11.66
N LEU A 61 5.33 24.16 10.94
CA LEU A 61 4.81 25.39 11.52
C LEU A 61 3.71 25.13 12.57
N CYS A 62 2.80 24.19 12.30
CA CYS A 62 1.76 23.78 13.26
C CYS A 62 2.35 23.25 14.57
N SER A 63 3.46 22.51 14.52
CA SER A 63 4.12 21.95 15.72
C SER A 63 4.62 23.04 16.68
N HIS A 64 5.10 24.17 16.15
CA HIS A 64 5.52 25.31 16.97
C HIS A 64 4.36 25.97 17.74
N PHE A 65 3.12 25.76 17.29
CA PHE A 65 1.92 26.28 17.93
C PHE A 65 1.19 25.28 18.83
N ASP A 66 1.79 24.12 19.12
CA ASP A 66 1.19 23.11 19.99
C ASP A 66 1.04 23.56 21.45
N ALA A 67 1.83 24.52 21.90
CA ALA A 67 1.70 25.16 23.21
C ALA A 67 0.57 26.19 23.28
N TYR A 68 -0.02 26.58 22.14
CA TYR A 68 -1.06 27.62 22.05
C TYR A 68 -2.43 27.06 21.65
N ARG A 69 -2.70 25.78 21.95
CA ARG A 69 -3.95 25.08 21.58
C ARG A 69 -5.21 25.73 22.14
N ASP A 70 -5.11 26.45 23.24
CA ASP A 70 -6.25 27.08 23.91
C ASP A 70 -6.75 28.34 23.18
N ASN A 71 -6.00 28.82 22.18
CA ASN A 71 -6.43 29.95 21.36
C ASN A 71 -7.36 29.50 20.22
N SER A 72 -8.60 29.99 20.25
CA SER A 72 -9.63 29.66 19.25
C SER A 72 -9.19 29.91 17.81
N LYS A 73 -8.37 30.93 17.54
CA LYS A 73 -7.89 31.24 16.19
C LYS A 73 -6.88 30.24 15.66
N ILE A 74 -6.04 29.69 16.53
CA ILE A 74 -5.07 28.66 16.17
C ILE A 74 -5.79 27.33 15.92
N THR A 75 -6.80 27.02 16.73
CA THR A 75 -7.65 25.84 16.52
C THR A 75 -8.42 25.94 15.20
N GLU A 76 -9.01 27.09 14.89
CA GLU A 76 -9.67 27.35 13.60
C GLU A 76 -8.71 27.10 12.41
N LEU A 77 -7.47 27.58 12.51
CA LEU A 77 -6.46 27.39 11.46
C LEU A 77 -6.02 25.93 11.32
N LYS A 78 -5.85 25.21 12.44
CA LYS A 78 -5.58 23.77 12.43
C LYS A 78 -6.73 22.97 11.81
N ASP A 79 -7.97 23.35 12.07
CA ASP A 79 -9.13 22.66 11.49
C ASP A 79 -9.30 22.95 10.00
N ARG A 80 -9.00 24.18 9.54
CA ARG A 80 -8.88 24.48 8.11
C ARG A 80 -7.80 23.62 7.46
N PHE A 81 -6.64 23.48 8.08
CA PHE A 81 -5.56 22.62 7.58
C PHE A 81 -5.97 21.15 7.49
N LYS A 82 -6.66 20.60 8.50
CA LYS A 82 -7.23 19.23 8.45
C LYS A 82 -8.24 19.07 7.31
N SER A 83 -9.10 20.07 7.08
CA SER A 83 -10.05 20.04 5.97
C SER A 83 -9.33 19.97 4.61
N ILE A 84 -8.26 20.75 4.43
CA ILE A 84 -7.43 20.72 3.22
C ILE A 84 -6.76 19.35 3.06
N LYS A 85 -6.20 18.75 4.12
CA LYS A 85 -5.66 17.38 4.08
C LYS A 85 -6.71 16.37 3.59
N ARG A 86 -7.97 16.49 4.05
CA ARG A 86 -9.07 15.62 3.62
C ARG A 86 -9.41 15.82 2.13
N ILE A 87 -9.44 17.06 1.65
CA ILE A 87 -9.67 17.38 0.24
C ILE A 87 -8.57 16.77 -0.63
N LEU A 88 -7.31 16.98 -0.23
CA LEU A 88 -6.14 16.39 -0.90
C LEU A 88 -6.23 14.86 -0.95
N LYS A 89 -6.55 14.20 0.16
CA LYS A 89 -6.78 12.75 0.21
C LYS A 89 -7.88 12.31 -0.79
N SER A 90 -8.98 13.05 -0.86
CA SER A 90 -10.07 12.77 -1.80
C SER A 90 -9.66 12.95 -3.26
N HIS A 91 -8.91 13.99 -3.60
CA HIS A 91 -8.43 14.24 -4.96
C HIS A 91 -7.48 13.13 -5.41
N VAL A 92 -6.54 12.76 -4.53
CA VAL A 92 -5.59 11.68 -4.80
C VAL A 92 -6.31 10.36 -5.04
N PHE A 93 -7.28 9.99 -4.18
CA PHE A 93 -8.05 8.76 -4.41
C PHE A 93 -8.89 8.78 -5.68
N SER A 94 -9.47 9.92 -6.02
CA SER A 94 -10.20 10.08 -7.28
C SER A 94 -9.29 9.82 -8.47
N ASP A 95 -8.07 10.38 -8.47
CA ASP A 95 -7.13 10.23 -9.57
C ASP A 95 -6.56 8.81 -9.64
N PHE A 96 -6.26 8.17 -8.51
CA PHE A 96 -5.91 6.75 -8.51
C PHE A 96 -7.07 5.88 -8.99
N SER A 97 -8.32 6.28 -8.79
CA SER A 97 -9.50 5.53 -9.23
C SER A 97 -9.78 5.66 -10.73
N SER A 98 -9.37 6.75 -11.37
CA SER A 98 -9.42 6.91 -12.84
C SER A 98 -8.21 6.33 -13.59
N LEU A 99 -7.18 5.87 -12.86
CA LEU A 99 -6.05 5.17 -13.46
C LEU A 99 -6.51 3.86 -14.13
N GLY A 100 -6.36 3.76 -15.45
CA GLY A 100 -6.74 2.59 -16.26
C GLY A 100 -8.01 2.76 -17.11
N THR A 101 -8.65 3.94 -17.11
CA THR A 101 -9.85 4.22 -17.93
C THR A 101 -9.61 5.18 -19.11
N GLY A 102 -8.34 5.56 -19.39
CA GLY A 102 -7.96 6.63 -20.34
C GLY A 102 -7.28 6.16 -21.64
N LYS A 103 -7.12 7.08 -22.60
CA LYS A 103 -6.47 6.86 -23.92
C LYS A 103 -4.97 7.19 -23.87
N GLU A 104 -4.17 6.38 -24.57
CA GLU A 104 -2.69 6.27 -24.55
C GLU A 104 -1.86 7.58 -24.59
N THR A 105 -2.38 8.69 -25.14
CA THR A 105 -1.59 9.91 -25.36
C THR A 105 -1.58 10.87 -24.15
N GLU A 106 -2.56 10.77 -23.25
CA GLU A 106 -2.61 11.53 -21.99
C GLU A 106 -1.91 10.79 -20.85
N GLU A 107 -1.48 9.55 -21.08
CA GLU A 107 -0.97 8.67 -20.03
C GLU A 107 0.32 9.20 -19.43
N ALA A 108 1.34 9.59 -20.22
CA ALA A 108 2.63 10.00 -19.65
C ALA A 108 2.54 11.17 -18.65
N ASN A 109 1.80 12.24 -18.99
CA ASN A 109 1.57 13.37 -18.08
C ASN A 109 0.74 12.96 -16.86
N TYR A 110 -0.23 12.08 -17.06
CA TYR A 110 -1.08 11.55 -16.00
C TYR A 110 -0.32 10.63 -15.04
N LEU A 111 0.57 9.77 -15.55
CA LEU A 111 1.45 8.93 -14.74
C LEU A 111 2.43 9.79 -13.92
N GLN A 112 2.98 10.86 -14.51
CA GLN A 112 3.79 11.82 -13.77
C GLN A 112 3.00 12.50 -12.65
N GLN A 113 1.76 12.92 -12.93
CA GLN A 113 0.88 13.51 -11.93
C GLN A 113 0.56 12.53 -10.79
N LEU A 114 0.37 11.25 -11.09
CA LEU A 114 0.16 10.20 -10.08
C LEU A 114 1.44 9.88 -9.29
N SER A 115 2.60 9.95 -9.93
CA SER A 115 3.89 9.85 -9.23
C SER A 115 4.04 11.01 -8.24
N ASP A 116 3.69 12.23 -8.65
CA ASP A 116 3.67 13.39 -7.77
C ASP A 116 2.61 13.25 -6.65
N ALA A 117 1.47 12.60 -6.93
CA ALA A 117 0.47 12.26 -5.93
C ALA A 117 1.00 11.28 -4.88
N CYS A 118 1.89 10.35 -5.24
CA CYS A 118 2.54 9.46 -4.27
C CYS A 118 3.39 10.25 -3.27
N LEU A 119 4.13 11.28 -3.73
CA LEU A 119 4.91 12.16 -2.84
C LEU A 119 4.01 12.86 -1.82
N LEU A 120 2.83 13.30 -2.25
CA LEU A 120 1.86 13.91 -1.36
C LEU A 120 1.29 12.91 -0.34
N VAL A 121 1.03 11.67 -0.75
CA VAL A 121 0.57 10.61 0.16
C VAL A 121 1.61 10.30 1.23
N ASP A 122 2.89 10.26 0.86
CA ASP A 122 3.98 10.08 1.82
C ASP A 122 4.14 11.28 2.76
N ALA A 123 3.90 12.52 2.27
CA ALA A 123 3.92 13.73 3.11
C ALA A 123 2.71 13.84 4.06
N LEU A 124 1.61 13.13 3.77
CA LEU A 124 0.42 13.06 4.61
C LEU A 124 0.64 12.15 5.84
N GLU A 125 -0.24 11.18 6.07
CA GLU A 125 -0.15 10.25 7.19
C GLU A 125 0.07 8.83 6.66
N PRO A 126 0.83 7.97 7.37
CA PRO A 126 1.07 6.59 6.95
C PRO A 126 -0.21 5.78 6.69
N SER A 127 -1.28 6.10 7.42
CA SER A 127 -2.62 5.52 7.22
C SER A 127 -3.18 5.78 5.83
N VAL A 128 -2.91 6.96 5.24
CA VAL A 128 -3.37 7.31 3.89
C VAL A 128 -2.67 6.45 2.85
N ARG A 129 -1.38 6.15 3.04
CA ARG A 129 -0.64 5.24 2.17
C ARG A 129 -1.22 3.83 2.23
N GLU A 130 -1.45 3.30 3.43
CA GLU A 130 -2.05 1.98 3.61
C GLU A 130 -3.43 1.89 2.94
N ASP A 131 -4.29 2.88 3.16
CA ASP A 131 -5.60 2.99 2.52
C ASP A 131 -5.48 3.04 0.99
N SER A 132 -4.52 3.81 0.46
CA SER A 132 -4.29 3.98 -0.99
C SER A 132 -3.87 2.68 -1.63
N VAL A 133 -2.88 2.01 -1.04
CA VAL A 133 -2.39 0.72 -1.55
C VAL A 133 -3.47 -0.34 -1.45
N LYS A 134 -4.22 -0.39 -0.33
CA LYS A 134 -5.32 -1.33 -0.14
C LYS A 134 -6.41 -1.13 -1.19
N ASN A 135 -6.88 0.11 -1.39
CA ASN A 135 -7.92 0.45 -2.37
C ASN A 135 -7.47 0.12 -3.80
N PHE A 136 -6.22 0.44 -4.13
CA PHE A 136 -5.66 0.11 -5.42
C PHE A 136 -5.62 -1.40 -5.65
N CYS A 137 -5.08 -2.17 -4.69
CA CYS A 137 -5.01 -3.63 -4.78
C CYS A 137 -6.40 -4.27 -4.88
N SER A 138 -7.38 -3.81 -4.09
CA SER A 138 -8.74 -4.34 -4.15
C SER A 138 -9.40 -4.10 -5.51
N ARG A 139 -9.15 -2.93 -6.11
CA ARG A 139 -9.68 -2.58 -7.43
C ARG A 139 -9.06 -3.45 -8.53
N GLU A 140 -7.74 -3.64 -8.49
CA GLU A 140 -7.06 -4.54 -9.44
C GLU A 140 -7.61 -5.97 -9.34
N LEU A 141 -7.86 -6.44 -8.12
CA LEU A 141 -8.42 -7.77 -7.86
C LEU A 141 -9.92 -7.90 -8.14
N THR A 142 -10.66 -6.80 -8.35
CA THR A 142 -12.08 -6.88 -8.77
C THR A 142 -12.22 -7.64 -10.09
N SER A 143 -11.32 -7.39 -11.04
CA SER A 143 -11.30 -8.13 -12.31
C SER A 143 -11.01 -9.62 -12.12
N TYR A 144 -10.16 -9.96 -11.15
CA TYR A 144 -9.91 -11.35 -10.76
C TYR A 144 -11.15 -12.00 -10.14
N GLN A 145 -11.82 -11.31 -9.20
CA GLN A 145 -13.06 -11.78 -8.59
C GLN A 145 -14.10 -12.12 -9.66
N GLN A 146 -14.35 -11.20 -10.59
CA GLN A 146 -15.32 -11.41 -11.68
C GLN A 146 -14.99 -12.63 -12.55
N ILE A 147 -13.71 -12.92 -12.80
CA ILE A 147 -13.30 -14.06 -13.63
C ILE A 147 -13.46 -15.38 -12.88
N PHE A 148 -13.11 -15.42 -11.58
CA PHE A 148 -12.97 -16.67 -10.83
C PHE A 148 -14.09 -16.95 -9.82
N GLU A 149 -15.07 -16.05 -9.67
CA GLU A 149 -16.34 -16.31 -8.98
C GLU A 149 -17.32 -17.11 -9.87
N GLY A 150 -17.11 -17.12 -11.20
CA GLY A 150 -17.95 -17.90 -12.12
C GLY A 150 -17.77 -19.41 -11.95
N ALA A 151 -18.88 -20.16 -11.99
CA ALA A 151 -18.93 -21.61 -11.69
C ALA A 151 -17.95 -22.48 -12.51
N GLU A 152 -17.57 -22.08 -13.72
CA GLU A 152 -16.64 -22.84 -14.57
C GLU A 152 -15.16 -22.60 -14.25
N LEU A 153 -14.80 -21.41 -13.79
CA LEU A 153 -13.41 -21.05 -13.45
C LEU A 153 -13.14 -21.12 -11.95
N ALA A 154 -14.19 -21.26 -11.13
CA ALA A 154 -14.10 -21.47 -9.70
C ALA A 154 -13.54 -22.86 -9.33
N LYS A 155 -13.63 -23.84 -10.25
CA LYS A 155 -13.25 -25.25 -10.03
C LYS A 155 -11.77 -25.42 -9.67
N LEU A 156 -11.49 -26.46 -8.89
CA LEU A 156 -10.16 -26.78 -8.36
C LEU A 156 -9.12 -27.07 -9.46
N ASP A 157 -9.55 -27.64 -10.58
CA ASP A 157 -8.71 -27.91 -11.75
C ASP A 157 -8.22 -26.62 -12.45
N LYS A 158 -8.83 -25.46 -12.15
CA LYS A 158 -8.43 -24.15 -12.68
C LYS A 158 -7.54 -23.36 -11.72
N THR A 159 -7.08 -23.95 -10.62
CA THR A 159 -6.21 -23.29 -9.63
C THR A 159 -4.94 -22.71 -10.27
N GLU A 160 -4.30 -23.45 -11.19
CA GLU A 160 -3.12 -22.97 -11.92
C GLU A 160 -3.38 -21.68 -12.73
N ARG A 161 -4.60 -21.53 -13.28
CA ARG A 161 -4.98 -20.33 -14.04
C ARG A 161 -5.04 -19.09 -13.17
N ARG A 162 -5.34 -19.23 -11.87
CA ARG A 162 -5.33 -18.12 -10.90
C ARG A 162 -3.91 -17.57 -10.75
N TYR A 163 -2.91 -18.45 -10.63
CA TYR A 163 -1.49 -18.06 -10.53
C TYR A 163 -0.97 -17.46 -11.84
N ALA A 164 -1.34 -18.03 -12.98
CA ALA A 164 -0.99 -17.46 -14.28
C ALA A 164 -1.58 -16.05 -14.48
N TRP A 165 -2.80 -15.81 -13.97
CA TRP A 165 -3.46 -14.51 -14.04
C TRP A 165 -2.66 -13.42 -13.31
N ILE A 166 -2.27 -13.65 -12.05
CA ILE A 166 -1.51 -12.63 -11.29
C ILE A 166 -0.11 -12.41 -11.86
N LYS A 167 0.57 -13.48 -12.32
CA LYS A 167 1.88 -13.36 -12.98
C LYS A 167 1.77 -12.50 -14.24
N ARG A 168 0.75 -12.72 -15.07
CA ARG A 168 0.50 -11.90 -16.27
C ARG A 168 0.15 -10.45 -15.90
N ARG A 169 -0.73 -10.24 -14.91
CA ARG A 169 -1.11 -8.89 -14.46
C ARG A 169 0.09 -8.07 -13.99
N LEU A 170 1.01 -8.71 -13.26
CA LEU A 170 2.25 -8.06 -12.82
C LEU A 170 3.17 -7.68 -13.99
N ARG A 171 3.24 -8.49 -15.06
CA ARG A 171 4.06 -8.20 -16.24
C ARG A 171 3.44 -7.12 -17.14
N THR A 172 2.13 -7.19 -17.40
CA THR A 172 1.46 -6.27 -18.32
C THR A 172 1.40 -4.83 -17.79
N ASN A 173 1.34 -4.65 -16.47
CA ASN A 173 1.19 -3.34 -15.84
C ASN A 173 2.52 -2.77 -15.31
N GLU A 174 3.68 -3.16 -15.86
CA GLU A 174 5.00 -2.77 -15.36
C GLU A 174 5.18 -1.26 -15.18
N GLU A 175 4.74 -0.49 -16.18
CA GLU A 175 4.81 0.98 -16.16
C GLU A 175 3.95 1.60 -15.05
N ILE A 176 2.82 0.98 -14.71
CA ILE A 176 1.97 1.43 -13.61
C ILE A 176 2.63 1.15 -12.26
N TRP A 177 3.34 0.03 -12.13
CA TRP A 177 4.07 -0.31 -10.90
C TRP A 177 5.22 0.67 -10.64
N LYS A 178 5.84 1.22 -11.68
CA LYS A 178 6.94 2.21 -11.59
C LYS A 178 6.52 3.56 -11.02
N ILE A 179 5.23 3.90 -11.06
CA ILE A 179 4.68 5.14 -10.49
C ILE A 179 4.78 5.13 -8.97
N PHE A 180 4.62 3.96 -8.36
CA PHE A 180 4.63 3.82 -6.92
C PHE A 180 6.07 3.80 -6.38
N PRO A 181 6.36 4.49 -5.26
CA PRO A 181 7.65 4.39 -4.61
C PRO A 181 7.96 2.92 -4.25
N PRO A 182 9.22 2.47 -4.44
CA PRO A 182 9.60 1.09 -4.14
C PRO A 182 9.40 0.73 -2.66
N SER A 183 9.50 1.72 -1.76
CA SER A 183 9.25 1.59 -0.33
C SER A 183 7.81 1.17 0.01
N TRP A 184 6.84 1.38 -0.89
CA TRP A 184 5.45 0.98 -0.68
C TRP A 184 5.23 -0.51 -0.91
N HIS A 185 6.14 -1.18 -1.64
CA HIS A 185 6.06 -2.60 -1.96
C HIS A 185 4.68 -3.02 -2.53
N VAL A 186 4.08 -2.18 -3.38
CA VAL A 186 2.72 -2.39 -3.93
C VAL A 186 2.55 -3.75 -4.62
N PRO A 187 3.48 -4.21 -5.50
CA PRO A 187 3.35 -5.52 -6.12
C PRO A 187 3.36 -6.68 -5.12
N TYR A 188 4.13 -6.56 -4.04
CA TYR A 188 4.18 -7.55 -2.97
C TYR A 188 2.87 -7.59 -2.18
N LEU A 189 2.35 -6.42 -1.79
CA LEU A 189 1.06 -6.31 -1.10
C LEU A 189 -0.10 -6.81 -1.96
N LEU A 190 -0.08 -6.56 -3.27
CA LEU A 190 -1.04 -7.13 -4.21
C LEU A 190 -1.01 -8.66 -4.20
N CYS A 191 0.19 -9.26 -4.22
CA CYS A 191 0.34 -10.72 -4.14
C CYS A 191 -0.21 -11.28 -2.83
N ILE A 192 0.02 -10.61 -1.69
CA ILE A 192 -0.56 -11.02 -0.39
C ILE A 192 -2.09 -10.99 -0.45
N GLN A 193 -2.69 -9.90 -0.95
CA GLN A 193 -4.14 -9.79 -1.05
C GLN A 193 -4.72 -10.83 -2.00
N PHE A 194 -4.06 -11.07 -3.13
CA PHE A 194 -4.40 -12.13 -4.07
C PHE A 194 -4.37 -13.51 -3.40
N CYS A 195 -3.33 -13.83 -2.63
CA CYS A 195 -3.22 -15.12 -1.93
C CYS A 195 -4.34 -15.30 -0.90
N LYS A 196 -4.64 -14.26 -0.11
CA LYS A 196 -5.74 -14.27 0.87
C LYS A 196 -7.09 -14.51 0.18
N LEU A 197 -7.37 -13.76 -0.89
CA LEU A 197 -8.60 -13.91 -1.65
C LEU A 197 -8.72 -15.30 -2.29
N THR A 198 -7.63 -15.78 -2.90
CA THR A 198 -7.59 -17.12 -3.52
C THR A 198 -7.82 -18.21 -2.49
N ARG A 199 -7.22 -18.08 -1.31
CA ARG A 199 -7.45 -19.00 -0.19
C ARG A 199 -8.93 -19.05 0.19
N THR A 200 -9.57 -17.90 0.41
CA THR A 200 -11.00 -17.85 0.77
C THR A 200 -11.86 -18.51 -0.31
N GLN A 201 -11.64 -18.20 -1.59
CA GLN A 201 -12.39 -18.80 -2.69
C GLN A 201 -12.17 -20.32 -2.82
N LEU A 202 -10.95 -20.80 -2.58
CA LEU A 202 -10.65 -22.24 -2.57
C LEU A 202 -11.27 -22.94 -1.35
N GLU A 203 -11.25 -22.33 -0.17
CA GLU A 203 -11.92 -22.83 1.03
C GLU A 203 -13.43 -22.97 0.79
N GLU A 204 -14.07 -21.94 0.23
CA GLU A 204 -15.50 -21.97 -0.15
C GLU A 204 -15.80 -23.03 -1.22
N THR A 205 -14.93 -23.15 -2.23
CA THR A 205 -15.08 -24.17 -3.26
C THR A 205 -15.04 -25.55 -2.63
N LEU A 206 -14.05 -25.82 -1.78
CA LEU A 206 -13.89 -27.11 -1.10
C LEU A 206 -15.04 -27.42 -0.13
N SER A 207 -15.61 -26.42 0.55
CA SER A 207 -16.76 -26.61 1.45
C SER A 207 -18.07 -26.90 0.71
N ASN A 208 -18.22 -26.36 -0.50
CA ASN A 208 -19.44 -26.48 -1.29
C ASN A 208 -19.45 -27.70 -2.24
N LEU A 209 -18.37 -28.49 -2.25
CA LEU A 209 -18.31 -29.73 -3.03
C LEU A 209 -19.22 -30.80 -2.41
N ASN A 210 -20.30 -31.15 -3.11
CA ASN A 210 -21.21 -32.23 -2.72
C ASN A 210 -20.54 -33.62 -2.82
N GLU A 211 -19.55 -33.76 -3.70
CA GLU A 211 -18.78 -35.00 -3.91
C GLU A 211 -17.32 -34.76 -3.52
N LYS A 212 -16.67 -35.79 -2.95
CA LYS A 212 -15.24 -35.69 -2.60
C LYS A 212 -14.43 -35.37 -3.86
N PRO A 213 -13.55 -34.36 -3.83
CA PRO A 213 -12.74 -34.02 -4.99
C PRO A 213 -11.85 -35.20 -5.37
N ASP A 214 -11.63 -35.37 -6.67
CA ASP A 214 -10.64 -36.32 -7.17
C ASP A 214 -9.26 -36.02 -6.54
N VAL A 215 -8.64 -37.07 -6.00
CA VAL A 215 -7.35 -36.95 -5.27
C VAL A 215 -6.25 -36.47 -6.20
N GLY A 216 -6.28 -36.88 -7.48
CA GLY A 216 -5.32 -36.41 -8.48
C GLY A 216 -5.39 -34.91 -8.69
N THR A 217 -6.61 -34.39 -8.85
CA THR A 217 -6.88 -32.95 -9.01
C THR A 217 -6.45 -32.15 -7.77
N LEU A 218 -6.69 -32.68 -6.57
CA LEU A 218 -6.27 -32.03 -5.32
C LEU A 218 -4.74 -31.97 -5.17
N LEU A 219 -4.05 -33.08 -5.46
CA LEU A 219 -2.59 -33.13 -5.41
C LEU A 219 -1.95 -32.22 -6.45
N LEU A 220 -2.50 -32.18 -7.66
CA LEU A 220 -2.03 -31.29 -8.72
C LEU A 220 -2.22 -29.81 -8.33
N ALA A 221 -3.40 -29.44 -7.81
CA ALA A 221 -3.65 -28.08 -7.34
C ALA A 221 -2.67 -27.69 -6.22
N LEU A 222 -2.46 -28.58 -5.23
CA LEU A 222 -1.51 -28.36 -4.14
C LEU A 222 -0.08 -28.19 -4.64
N GLN A 223 0.36 -29.03 -5.59
CA GLN A 223 1.69 -28.90 -6.19
C GLN A 223 1.86 -27.52 -6.83
N ARG A 224 0.88 -27.09 -7.65
CA ARG A 224 0.93 -25.77 -8.30
C ARG A 224 0.91 -24.61 -7.31
N THR A 225 0.20 -24.75 -6.18
CA THR A 225 0.23 -23.77 -5.10
C THR A 225 1.61 -23.66 -4.47
N LEU A 226 2.26 -24.80 -4.17
CA LEU A 226 3.60 -24.81 -3.58
C LEU A 226 4.65 -24.21 -4.51
N GLU A 227 4.63 -24.59 -5.80
CA GLU A 227 5.51 -23.99 -6.82
C GLU A 227 5.32 -22.47 -6.90
N PHE A 228 4.08 -21.99 -6.87
CA PHE A 228 3.79 -20.56 -6.87
C PHE A 228 4.27 -19.84 -5.61
N GLU A 229 4.13 -20.45 -4.43
CA GLU A 229 4.62 -19.90 -3.16
C GLU A 229 6.15 -19.78 -3.15
N GLU A 230 6.85 -20.80 -3.65
CA GLU A 230 8.31 -20.78 -3.82
C GLU A 230 8.75 -19.66 -4.78
N GLU A 231 8.10 -19.52 -5.93
CA GLU A 231 8.40 -18.43 -6.88
C GLU A 231 8.17 -17.03 -6.26
N LEU A 232 7.10 -16.84 -5.47
CA LEU A 232 6.87 -15.58 -4.77
C LEU A 232 7.93 -15.34 -3.69
N ALA A 233 8.33 -16.38 -2.97
CA ALA A 233 9.37 -16.30 -1.95
C ALA A 233 10.73 -15.97 -2.56
N GLU A 234 11.07 -16.51 -3.73
CA GLU A 234 12.30 -16.13 -4.45
C GLU A 234 12.23 -14.68 -4.94
N LYS A 235 11.11 -14.29 -5.55
CA LYS A 235 10.92 -12.96 -6.13
C LYS A 235 10.95 -11.84 -5.10
N PHE A 236 10.43 -12.07 -3.89
CA PHE A 236 10.30 -11.04 -2.85
C PHE A 236 11.18 -11.28 -1.61
N GLY A 237 11.71 -12.48 -1.42
CA GLY A 237 12.56 -12.85 -0.28
C GLY A 237 14.06 -12.66 -0.52
N ALA A 238 14.50 -12.58 -1.78
CA ALA A 238 15.85 -12.12 -2.10
C ALA A 238 15.86 -10.59 -2.16
N GLY A 239 16.45 -9.93 -1.16
CA GLY A 239 16.56 -8.47 -1.13
C GLY A 239 17.09 -7.89 -2.45
N SER A 240 16.32 -6.99 -3.06
CA SER A 240 16.68 -6.07 -4.16
C SER A 240 17.88 -6.50 -5.03
N GLY A 241 17.77 -7.61 -5.75
CA GLY A 241 18.77 -8.05 -6.71
C GLY A 241 18.08 -8.50 -7.98
N SER A 242 17.92 -7.58 -8.93
CA SER A 242 17.42 -7.85 -10.27
C SER A 242 18.13 -9.07 -10.87
N ARG A 243 17.41 -10.19 -10.97
CA ARG A 243 17.67 -11.21 -11.99
C ARG A 243 16.51 -11.13 -12.96
N GLU A 244 16.73 -10.39 -14.04
CA GLU A 244 15.95 -10.58 -15.26
C GLU A 244 16.16 -12.04 -15.70
N SER A 245 15.18 -12.89 -15.41
CA SER A 245 15.07 -14.20 -16.05
C SER A 245 13.96 -14.12 -17.07
N GLY A 246 14.33 -13.68 -18.27
CA GLY A 246 13.68 -14.19 -19.46
C GLY A 246 13.91 -15.69 -19.51
N ASN A 247 12.84 -16.48 -19.56
CA ASN A 247 12.91 -17.75 -20.24
C ASN A 247 11.54 -18.24 -20.70
N ASP A 248 11.60 -18.77 -21.92
CA ASP A 248 10.62 -19.45 -22.74
C ASP A 248 9.58 -20.28 -21.98
N ILE A 249 8.32 -20.07 -22.34
CA ILE A 249 7.24 -21.02 -22.07
C ILE A 249 7.33 -22.08 -23.18
N GLY A 250 8.17 -23.09 -22.97
CA GLY A 250 8.20 -24.32 -23.75
C GLY A 250 7.38 -25.39 -23.03
N GLU A 251 6.33 -25.89 -23.69
CA GLU A 251 5.52 -27.03 -23.27
C GLU A 251 6.39 -28.28 -23.05
N SER A 252 6.74 -28.58 -21.80
CA SER A 252 7.23 -29.92 -21.40
C SER A 252 7.07 -30.09 -19.89
N ASN A 253 5.90 -30.53 -19.42
CA ASN A 253 5.69 -30.69 -17.97
C ASN A 253 4.75 -31.83 -17.54
N SER A 254 4.44 -32.78 -18.44
CA SER A 254 3.56 -33.92 -18.10
C SER A 254 4.26 -34.93 -17.16
N GLU A 255 5.52 -35.28 -17.43
CA GLU A 255 6.24 -36.32 -16.67
C GLU A 255 6.77 -35.80 -15.32
N ASN A 256 7.20 -34.54 -15.26
CA ASN A 256 7.72 -33.93 -14.04
C ASN A 256 6.61 -33.69 -13.00
N SER A 257 5.37 -33.46 -13.46
CA SER A 257 4.20 -33.31 -12.59
C SER A 257 3.85 -34.63 -11.88
N ASN A 258 3.98 -35.78 -12.55
CA ASN A 258 3.63 -37.08 -11.96
C ASN A 258 4.61 -37.49 -10.84
N GLN A 259 5.89 -37.18 -11.00
CA GLN A 259 6.91 -37.48 -9.99
C GLN A 259 6.72 -36.60 -8.73
N ALA A 260 6.48 -35.31 -8.91
CA ALA A 260 6.21 -34.38 -7.82
C ALA A 260 4.90 -34.69 -7.07
N VAL A 261 3.83 -35.08 -7.78
CA VAL A 261 2.58 -35.58 -7.16
C VAL A 261 2.84 -36.80 -6.29
N SER A 262 3.68 -37.73 -6.73
CA SER A 262 4.07 -38.94 -5.97
C SER A 262 4.84 -38.59 -4.70
N ASP A 263 5.76 -37.62 -4.77
CA ASP A 263 6.59 -37.21 -3.64
C ASP A 263 5.81 -36.39 -2.60
N ILE A 264 4.88 -35.53 -3.06
CA ILE A 264 3.93 -34.83 -2.19
C ILE A 264 3.04 -35.84 -1.47
N ARG A 265 2.49 -36.83 -2.20
CA ARG A 265 1.66 -37.88 -1.62
C ARG A 265 2.40 -38.66 -0.52
N LYS A 266 3.64 -39.09 -0.78
CA LYS A 266 4.47 -39.78 0.23
C LYS A 266 4.74 -38.91 1.46
N LYS A 267 4.99 -37.61 1.28
CA LYS A 267 5.26 -36.67 2.39
C LYS A 267 4.05 -36.54 3.31
N TYR A 268 2.84 -36.44 2.75
CA TYR A 268 1.62 -36.30 3.54
C TYR A 268 1.09 -37.63 4.09
N GLU A 269 1.26 -38.74 3.38
CA GLU A 269 1.01 -40.09 3.93
C GLU A 269 1.89 -40.36 5.16
N LYS A 270 3.17 -39.94 5.13
CA LYS A 270 4.08 -40.06 6.28
C LYS A 270 3.65 -39.19 7.46
N LYS A 271 3.14 -37.97 7.22
CA LYS A 271 2.60 -37.09 8.26
C LYS A 271 1.28 -37.62 8.85
N LEU A 272 0.39 -38.16 8.03
CA LEU A 272 -0.86 -38.80 8.47
C LEU A 272 -0.60 -40.07 9.29
N ALA A 273 0.37 -40.90 8.88
CA ALA A 273 0.79 -42.07 9.63
C ALA A 273 1.39 -41.68 11.00
N ALA A 274 2.23 -40.65 11.05
CA ALA A 274 2.79 -40.13 12.29
C ALA A 274 1.73 -39.54 13.24
N ASN A 275 0.65 -38.97 12.70
CA ASN A 275 -0.43 -38.42 13.52
C ASN A 275 -1.34 -39.53 14.08
N ARG A 276 -1.57 -40.61 13.33
CA ARG A 276 -2.34 -41.79 13.79
C ARG A 276 -1.61 -42.65 14.82
N THR A 277 -0.28 -42.70 14.77
CA THR A 277 0.51 -43.36 15.83
C THR A 277 0.43 -42.58 17.14
N ASN A 278 0.38 -41.24 17.09
CA ASN A 278 0.25 -40.41 18.29
C ASN A 278 -1.14 -40.46 18.93
N GLU A 279 -2.22 -40.72 18.16
CA GLU A 279 -3.58 -40.91 18.70
C GLU A 279 -3.81 -42.30 19.31
N ASN A 280 -3.01 -43.30 18.96
CA ASN A 280 -3.11 -44.67 19.51
C ASN A 280 -2.21 -44.91 20.73
N GLU A 281 -1.38 -43.94 21.11
CA GLU A 281 -0.49 -43.97 22.28
C GLU A 281 -0.96 -43.08 23.44
N ALA A 282 -2.18 -42.53 23.36
CA ALA A 282 -2.87 -41.79 24.43
C ALA A 282 -4.14 -42.53 24.87
#